data_AF-A0A519LAI0-F1
#
_entry.id   AF-A0A519LAI0-F1
#
_cell.length_a   1.000
_cell.length_b   1.000
_cell.length_c   1.000
_cell.angle_alpha   90.00
_cell.angle_beta   90.00
_cell.angle_gamma   90.00
#
_symmetry.space_group_name_H-M   'P 1'
#
loop_
_entity.id
_entity.type
_entity.pdbx_description
1 polymer ?
#
loop_
_entity_poly.entity_id
_entity_poly.type
_entity_poly.pdbx_seq_one_letter_code
_entity_poly.pdbx_strand_id
1 'polypeptide(L)'
;MNRRSLLAASVAVAAMPALPVLARTTPTTGFVRREGTKFTLDGKPYHYVGANLWYAAWIGHEGRLGRELDALASDGVTNLRIAASAELSPLKNSVRPAFHDQDDAYNDALLTGLDHAMAEIGKRGMKAVLYLTNFWEWSGGMATYLL
;
A
#
# COMPACT_ATOMS: atom_id res chain seq x y z
N MET A 1 4.93 49.16 65.05
CA MET A 1 4.36 47.92 65.63
C MET A 1 2.85 48.08 65.75
N ASN A 2 2.07 47.54 64.80
CA ASN A 2 0.79 46.88 65.09
C ASN A 2 0.08 46.36 63.83
N ARG A 3 -0.58 45.22 64.03
CA ARG A 3 -1.47 44.48 63.14
C ARG A 3 -2.69 45.34 62.77
N ARG A 4 -2.76 45.89 61.55
CA ARG A 4 -3.98 46.33 60.86
C ARG A 4 -3.57 47.00 59.54
N SER A 5 -3.65 46.23 58.46
CA SER A 5 -3.94 46.67 57.07
C SER A 5 -3.59 45.51 56.14
N LEU A 6 -4.51 44.55 56.08
CA LEU A 6 -4.63 43.58 55.00
C LEU A 6 -5.27 44.28 53.78
N LEU A 7 -4.97 43.72 52.60
CA LEU A 7 -5.64 43.88 51.30
C LEU A 7 -5.21 45.07 50.42
N ALA A 8 -4.39 44.78 49.41
CA ALA A 8 -4.86 44.66 48.02
C ALA A 8 -3.66 44.42 47.08
N ALA A 9 -3.24 43.17 46.93
CA ALA A 9 -2.39 42.76 45.82
C ALA A 9 -3.29 42.37 44.66
N SER A 10 -3.57 43.32 43.77
CA SER A 10 -4.38 43.10 42.58
C SER A 10 -3.54 42.42 41.50
N VAL A 11 -3.96 41.20 41.22
CA VAL A 11 -3.54 40.25 40.19
C VAL A 11 -3.43 40.89 38.80
N ALA A 12 -2.27 40.75 38.16
CA ALA A 12 -2.11 40.86 36.71
C ALA A 12 -1.80 39.47 36.15
N VAL A 13 -2.84 38.68 35.87
CA VAL A 13 -2.71 37.42 35.11
C VAL A 13 -2.62 37.81 33.64
N ALA A 14 -1.41 37.75 33.09
CA ALA A 14 -1.22 37.74 31.65
C ALA A 14 -1.69 36.38 31.12
N ALA A 15 -2.92 36.33 30.61
CA ALA A 15 -3.40 35.18 29.86
C ALA A 15 -2.67 35.12 28.52
N MET A 16 -1.58 34.36 28.44
CA MET A 16 -1.03 33.96 27.15
C MET A 16 -2.00 32.96 26.50
N PRO A 17 -2.50 33.19 25.28
CA PRO A 17 -3.22 32.15 24.58
C PRO A 17 -2.23 31.04 24.27
N ALA A 18 -2.44 29.86 24.85
CA ALA A 18 -1.73 28.66 24.41
C ALA A 18 -2.14 28.40 22.95
N LEU A 19 -1.29 28.82 22.01
CA LEU A 19 -1.44 28.45 20.61
C LEU A 19 -1.43 26.93 20.54
N PRO A 20 -2.41 26.29 19.88
CA PRO A 20 -2.37 24.85 19.71
C PRO A 20 -1.10 24.53 18.92
N VAL A 21 -0.20 23.77 19.53
CA VAL A 21 0.90 23.13 18.81
C VAL A 21 0.23 22.17 17.84
N LEU A 22 0.01 22.63 16.61
CA LEU A 22 -0.31 21.77 15.49
C LEU A 22 0.84 20.78 15.39
N ALA A 23 0.58 19.53 15.78
CA ALA A 23 1.49 18.43 15.55
C ALA A 23 1.79 18.42 14.05
N ARG A 24 3.01 18.81 13.68
CA ARG A 24 3.50 18.63 12.31
C ARG A 24 3.65 17.12 12.14
N THR A 25 2.65 16.49 11.52
CA THR A 25 2.82 15.15 10.99
C THR A 25 3.95 15.22 9.98
N THR A 26 5.08 14.59 10.30
CA THR A 26 6.16 14.44 9.34
C THR A 26 5.57 13.69 8.14
N PRO A 27 5.67 14.23 6.91
CA PRO A 27 5.17 13.52 5.75
C PRO A 27 5.86 12.16 5.69
N THR A 28 5.11 11.06 5.79
CA THR A 28 5.68 9.73 5.55
C THR A 28 6.19 9.69 4.12
N THR A 29 7.49 9.52 3.94
CA THR A 29 8.12 9.49 2.62
C THR A 29 7.84 8.15 1.93
N GLY A 30 7.92 8.10 0.60
CA GLY A 30 7.80 6.89 -0.19
C GLY A 30 6.38 6.40 -0.49
N PHE A 31 5.35 6.95 0.17
CA PHE A 31 3.94 6.66 -0.12
C PHE A 31 3.35 7.63 -1.14
N VAL A 32 2.67 7.07 -2.15
CA VAL A 32 1.83 7.85 -3.06
C VAL A 32 0.60 8.34 -2.30
N ARG A 33 0.33 9.63 -2.40
CA ARG A 33 -0.80 10.32 -1.77
C ARG A 33 -1.74 10.88 -2.81
N ARG A 34 -2.94 11.25 -2.36
CA ARG A 34 -3.92 12.00 -3.14
C ARG A 34 -3.98 13.44 -2.63
N GLU A 35 -3.92 14.39 -3.56
CA GLU A 35 -4.20 15.80 -3.32
C GLU A 35 -5.24 16.27 -4.35
N GLY A 36 -6.49 16.46 -3.92
CA GLY A 36 -7.59 16.82 -4.81
C GLY A 36 -7.83 15.74 -5.87
N THR A 37 -7.52 16.02 -7.13
CA THR A 37 -7.64 15.09 -8.27
C THR A 37 -6.29 14.54 -8.75
N LYS A 38 -5.20 14.83 -8.03
CA LYS A 38 -3.83 14.47 -8.41
C LYS A 38 -3.25 13.48 -7.43
N PHE A 39 -2.29 12.68 -7.89
CA PHE A 39 -1.41 11.93 -7.02
C PHE A 39 -0.13 12.74 -6.73
N THR A 40 0.41 12.58 -5.53
CA THR A 40 1.72 13.14 -5.13
C THR A 40 2.61 12.06 -4.52
N LEU A 41 3.91 12.17 -4.74
CA LEU A 41 4.93 11.31 -4.13
C LEU A 41 6.03 12.23 -3.60
N ASP A 42 6.30 12.16 -2.30
CA ASP A 42 7.30 12.99 -1.62
C ASP A 42 7.14 14.50 -1.90
N GLY A 43 5.87 14.96 -1.88
CA GLY A 43 5.50 16.36 -2.09
C GLY A 43 5.57 16.84 -3.55
N LYS A 44 5.86 15.95 -4.51
CA LYS A 44 5.90 16.27 -5.95
C LYS A 44 4.72 15.63 -6.67
N PRO A 45 4.20 16.24 -7.77
CA PRO A 45 3.21 15.60 -8.62
C PRO A 45 3.69 14.23 -9.09
N TYR A 46 2.85 13.21 -8.94
CA TYR A 46 3.12 11.85 -9.39
C TYR A 46 2.17 11.47 -10.52
N HIS A 47 2.72 11.39 -11.73
CA HIS A 47 2.08 10.80 -12.89
C HIS A 47 2.73 9.45 -13.14
N TYR A 48 1.92 8.45 -13.51
CA TYR A 48 2.42 7.10 -13.72
C TYR A 48 2.07 6.57 -15.10
N VAL A 49 2.95 5.73 -15.61
CA VAL A 49 2.71 4.83 -16.75
C VAL A 49 2.59 3.44 -16.16
N GLY A 50 1.48 2.78 -16.44
CA GLY A 50 1.08 1.54 -15.76
C GLY A 50 1.06 0.32 -16.65
N ALA A 51 1.31 -0.85 -16.07
CA ALA A 51 1.05 -2.15 -16.71
C ALA A 51 0.32 -3.10 -15.75
N ASN A 52 -0.38 -4.09 -16.30
CA ASN A 52 -0.93 -5.21 -15.52
C ASN A 52 0.05 -6.38 -15.58
N LEU A 53 0.48 -6.86 -14.41
CA LEU A 53 1.37 -8.01 -14.26
C LEU A 53 0.79 -8.94 -13.19
N TRP A 54 -0.42 -9.46 -13.46
CA TRP A 54 -1.19 -10.22 -12.46
C TRP A 54 -0.43 -11.42 -11.88
N TYR A 55 0.43 -12.04 -12.69
CA TYR A 55 1.16 -13.27 -12.36
C TYR A 55 2.47 -13.05 -11.61
N ALA A 56 2.78 -11.83 -11.17
CA ALA A 56 4.08 -11.51 -10.55
C ALA A 56 4.43 -12.43 -9.36
N ALA A 57 3.45 -12.77 -8.51
CA ALA A 57 3.65 -13.68 -7.38
C ALA A 57 3.98 -15.12 -7.81
N TRP A 58 3.42 -15.60 -8.91
CA TRP A 58 3.65 -16.96 -9.42
C TRP A 58 5.07 -17.15 -9.97
N ILE A 59 5.63 -16.09 -10.56
CA ILE A 59 7.00 -16.10 -11.07
C ILE A 59 7.99 -15.45 -10.10
N GLY A 60 7.58 -15.18 -8.87
CA GLY A 60 8.35 -14.44 -7.87
C GLY A 60 9.75 -15.02 -7.68
N HIS A 61 9.87 -16.34 -7.66
CA HIS A 61 11.14 -17.04 -7.41
C HIS A 61 11.98 -17.30 -8.66
N GLU A 62 11.49 -16.90 -9.83
CA GLU A 62 12.16 -17.14 -11.10
C GLU A 62 13.03 -15.94 -11.50
N GLY A 63 14.20 -16.20 -12.07
CA GLY A 63 15.01 -15.15 -12.70
C GLY A 63 14.29 -14.43 -13.86
N ARG A 64 13.15 -14.96 -14.31
CA ARG A 64 12.25 -14.34 -15.28
C ARG A 64 11.67 -13.02 -14.79
N LEU A 65 11.23 -12.95 -13.54
CA LEU A 65 10.58 -11.75 -12.98
C LEU A 65 11.50 -10.53 -13.10
N GLY A 66 12.76 -10.66 -12.70
CA GLY A 66 13.72 -9.56 -12.77
C GLY A 66 13.89 -9.03 -14.19
N ARG A 67 14.00 -9.92 -15.19
CA ARG A 67 14.14 -9.52 -16.60
C ARG A 67 12.91 -8.79 -17.13
N GLU A 68 11.71 -9.24 -16.76
CA GLU A 68 10.47 -8.57 -17.18
C GLU A 68 10.34 -7.19 -16.53
N LEU A 69 10.68 -7.07 -15.24
CA LEU A 69 10.68 -5.79 -14.55
C LEU A 69 11.73 -4.83 -15.10
N ASP A 70 12.91 -5.32 -15.50
CA ASP A 70 13.95 -4.52 -16.15
C ASP A 70 13.48 -3.99 -17.51
N ALA A 71 12.83 -4.83 -18.32
CA ALA A 71 12.26 -4.40 -19.60
C ALA A 71 11.16 -3.35 -19.42
N LEU A 72 10.24 -3.56 -18.48
CA LEU A 72 9.19 -2.60 -18.16
C LEU A 72 9.78 -1.28 -17.64
N ALA A 73 10.84 -1.34 -16.83
CA ALA A 73 11.55 -0.16 -16.35
C ALA A 73 12.19 0.63 -17.50
N SER A 74 12.83 -0.07 -18.45
CA SER A 74 13.44 0.57 -19.62
C SER A 74 12.41 1.23 -20.54
N ASP A 75 11.18 0.71 -20.57
CA ASP A 75 10.05 1.29 -21.32
C ASP A 75 9.35 2.45 -20.57
N GLY A 76 9.81 2.79 -19.36
CA GLY A 76 9.29 3.90 -18.56
C GLY A 76 8.05 3.56 -17.71
N VAL A 77 7.73 2.27 -17.54
CA VAL A 77 6.66 1.84 -16.62
C VAL A 77 7.08 2.14 -15.19
N THR A 78 6.15 2.74 -14.42
CA THR A 78 6.40 3.20 -13.05
C THR A 78 5.40 2.64 -12.03
N ASN A 79 4.32 2.01 -12.51
CA ASN A 79 3.30 1.42 -11.65
C ASN A 79 2.81 0.08 -12.21
N LEU A 80 2.68 -0.93 -11.34
CA LEU A 80 2.24 -2.27 -11.72
C LEU A 80 0.99 -2.66 -10.96
N ARG A 81 -0.03 -3.13 -11.67
CA ARG A 81 -1.19 -3.76 -11.03
C ARG A 81 -1.00 -5.27 -11.00
N ILE A 82 -0.90 -5.85 -9.81
CA ILE A 82 -0.59 -7.27 -9.60
C ILE A 82 -1.64 -7.94 -8.71
N ALA A 83 -1.85 -9.25 -8.89
CA ALA A 83 -2.72 -10.01 -8.00
C ALA A 83 -1.99 -10.26 -6.68
N ALA A 84 -2.70 -10.08 -5.57
CA ALA A 84 -2.23 -10.46 -4.24
C ALA A 84 -3.14 -11.48 -3.55
N SER A 85 -4.11 -12.02 -4.30
CA SER A 85 -4.98 -13.12 -3.88
C SER A 85 -5.52 -13.85 -5.10
N ALA A 86 -5.82 -15.13 -4.92
CA ALA A 86 -6.57 -15.99 -5.82
C ALA A 86 -7.09 -17.20 -5.03
N GLU A 87 -8.30 -17.62 -5.31
CA GLU A 87 -8.98 -18.72 -4.62
C GLU A 87 -8.92 -20.01 -5.45
N LEU A 88 -8.64 -21.13 -4.79
CA LEU A 88 -8.77 -22.45 -5.42
C LEU A 88 -10.24 -22.68 -5.78
N SER A 89 -10.54 -22.62 -7.07
CA SER A 89 -11.91 -22.75 -7.58
C SER A 89 -12.16 -24.15 -8.16
N PRO A 90 -13.38 -24.70 -8.01
CA PRO A 90 -13.80 -25.88 -8.76
C PRO A 90 -13.99 -25.59 -10.26
N LEU A 91 -14.01 -24.32 -10.67
CA LEU A 91 -14.14 -23.90 -12.07
C LEU A 91 -12.88 -24.25 -12.88
N LYS A 92 -13.07 -24.68 -14.13
CA LYS A 92 -11.98 -25.18 -15.00
C LYS A 92 -10.99 -24.10 -15.44
N ASN A 93 -11.39 -22.84 -15.46
CA ASN A 93 -10.60 -21.73 -16.01
C ASN A 93 -9.98 -20.84 -14.93
N SER A 94 -9.78 -21.35 -13.71
CA SER A 94 -9.11 -20.64 -12.63
C SER A 94 -7.60 -20.95 -12.57
N VAL A 95 -6.81 -19.95 -12.19
CA VAL A 95 -5.36 -20.06 -12.00
C VAL A 95 -5.02 -21.13 -10.97
N ARG A 96 -3.94 -21.86 -11.24
CA ARG A 96 -3.37 -22.85 -10.32
C ARG A 96 -1.84 -22.76 -10.32
N PRO A 97 -1.17 -22.87 -9.17
CA PRO A 97 -1.76 -22.93 -7.82
C PRO A 97 -2.47 -21.62 -7.44
N ALA A 98 -3.36 -21.65 -6.44
CA ALA A 98 -4.04 -20.47 -5.90
C ALA A 98 -3.43 -20.05 -4.54
N PHE A 99 -3.70 -18.82 -4.10
CA PHE A 99 -3.15 -18.28 -2.85
C PHE A 99 -3.74 -18.95 -1.62
N HIS A 100 -5.00 -19.37 -1.67
CA HIS A 100 -5.64 -20.13 -0.60
C HIS A 100 -6.75 -21.02 -1.15
N ASP A 101 -7.13 -22.03 -0.38
CA ASP A 101 -8.21 -22.97 -0.68
C ASP A 101 -9.37 -22.86 0.32
N GLN A 102 -10.33 -23.79 0.25
CA GLN A 102 -11.54 -23.77 1.08
C GLN A 102 -11.26 -24.03 2.56
N ASP A 103 -10.11 -24.56 2.93
CA ASP A 103 -9.71 -24.79 4.32
C ASP A 103 -9.03 -23.55 4.94
N ASP A 104 -9.03 -22.42 4.22
CA ASP A 104 -8.34 -21.15 4.56
C ASP A 104 -6.81 -21.35 4.72
N ALA A 105 -6.28 -22.42 4.12
CA ALA A 105 -4.86 -22.71 4.10
C ALA A 105 -4.20 -21.86 3.02
N TYR A 106 -3.28 -20.98 3.43
CA TYR A 106 -2.51 -20.16 2.50
C TYR A 106 -1.35 -20.95 1.88
N ASN A 107 -1.09 -20.67 0.61
CA ASN A 107 0.06 -21.18 -0.12
C ASN A 107 1.28 -20.29 0.14
N ASP A 108 2.12 -20.72 1.09
CA ASP A 108 3.34 -20.01 1.49
C ASP A 108 4.30 -19.70 0.33
N ALA A 109 4.35 -20.57 -0.70
CA ALA A 109 5.21 -20.34 -1.85
C ALA A 109 4.76 -19.12 -2.67
N LEU A 110 3.45 -18.91 -2.81
CA LEU A 110 2.89 -17.73 -3.48
C LEU A 110 2.99 -16.47 -2.62
N LEU A 111 2.82 -16.58 -1.30
CA LEU A 111 3.05 -15.45 -0.38
C LEU A 111 4.50 -14.99 -0.44
N THR A 112 5.45 -15.91 -0.33
CA THR A 112 6.89 -15.60 -0.47
C THR A 112 7.21 -15.09 -1.88
N GLY A 113 6.51 -15.59 -2.90
CA GLY A 113 6.65 -15.12 -4.28
C GLY A 113 6.17 -13.68 -4.45
N LEU A 114 5.07 -13.31 -3.79
CA LEU A 114 4.57 -11.94 -3.71
C LEU A 114 5.54 -11.02 -2.96
N ASP A 115 6.11 -11.47 -1.84
CA ASP A 115 7.13 -10.73 -1.09
C ASP A 115 8.35 -10.42 -1.96
N HIS A 116 8.86 -11.43 -2.67
CA HIS A 116 9.97 -11.24 -3.59
C HIS A 116 9.60 -10.30 -4.75
N ALA A 117 8.40 -10.44 -5.32
CA ALA A 117 7.91 -9.54 -6.35
C ALA A 117 7.86 -8.08 -5.88
N MET A 118 7.33 -7.83 -4.68
CA MET A 118 7.29 -6.50 -4.09
C MET A 118 8.69 -5.93 -3.83
N ALA A 119 9.63 -6.76 -3.37
CA ALA A 119 11.02 -6.36 -3.18
C ALA A 119 11.69 -5.97 -4.51
N GLU A 120 11.51 -6.77 -5.57
CA GLU A 120 12.07 -6.50 -6.90
C GLU A 120 11.47 -5.27 -7.58
N ILE A 121 10.16 -5.04 -7.41
CA ILE A 121 9.47 -3.82 -7.86
C ILE A 121 10.07 -2.61 -7.12
N GLY A 122 10.24 -2.72 -5.80
CA GLY A 122 10.81 -1.67 -4.97
C GLY A 122 12.25 -1.29 -5.34
N LYS A 123 13.10 -2.28 -5.66
CA LYS A 123 14.50 -2.06 -6.11
C LYS A 123 14.59 -1.19 -7.37
N ARG A 124 13.55 -1.20 -8.21
CA ARG A 124 13.45 -0.41 -9.44
C ARG A 124 12.73 0.93 -9.25
N GLY A 125 12.35 1.28 -8.02
CA GLY A 125 11.62 2.50 -7.71
C GLY A 125 10.18 2.53 -8.23
N MET A 126 9.66 1.39 -8.67
CA MET A 126 8.28 1.26 -9.13
C MET A 126 7.30 1.19 -7.96
N LYS A 127 6.02 1.43 -8.24
CA LYS A 127 4.90 1.27 -7.30
C LYS A 127 4.00 0.12 -7.73
N ALA A 128 3.24 -0.43 -6.79
CA ALA A 128 2.29 -1.50 -7.09
C ALA A 128 0.88 -1.17 -6.58
N VAL A 129 -0.12 -1.61 -7.33
CA VAL A 129 -1.51 -1.72 -6.90
C VAL A 129 -1.81 -3.20 -6.73
N LEU A 130 -2.06 -3.61 -5.49
CA LEU A 130 -2.46 -4.97 -5.15
C LEU A 130 -3.98 -5.04 -5.15
N TYR A 131 -4.55 -5.96 -5.92
CA TYR A 131 -5.95 -6.33 -5.76
C TYR A 131 -6.06 -7.66 -5.03
N LEU A 132 -7.05 -7.74 -4.14
CA LEU A 132 -7.19 -8.78 -3.13
C LEU A 132 -8.35 -9.74 -3.41
N THR A 133 -9.12 -9.47 -4.46
CA THR A 133 -10.18 -10.34 -4.93
C THR A 133 -10.48 -9.99 -6.38
N ASN A 134 -11.34 -10.78 -7.01
CA ASN A 134 -11.71 -10.62 -8.39
C ASN A 134 -13.19 -10.92 -8.58
N PHE A 135 -13.84 -10.15 -9.44
CA PHE A 135 -15.22 -10.45 -9.82
C PHE A 135 -15.29 -11.68 -10.73
N TRP A 136 -14.26 -11.87 -11.56
CA TRP A 136 -14.20 -12.92 -12.56
C TRP A 136 -13.55 -14.20 -12.03
N GLU A 137 -13.91 -15.31 -12.66
CA GLU A 137 -13.61 -16.67 -12.25
C GLU A 137 -12.15 -17.09 -12.44
N TRP A 138 -11.38 -16.34 -13.23
CA TRP A 138 -10.03 -16.77 -13.64
C TRP A 138 -9.03 -16.81 -12.48
N SER A 139 -9.33 -16.15 -11.37
CA SER A 139 -8.58 -16.28 -10.11
C SER A 139 -9.43 -16.90 -9.01
N GLY A 140 -10.50 -17.60 -9.37
CA GLY A 140 -11.59 -17.99 -8.49
C GLY A 140 -12.50 -16.80 -8.21
N GLY A 141 -12.03 -15.88 -7.36
CA GLY A 141 -12.72 -14.64 -7.09
C GLY A 141 -14.04 -14.85 -6.34
N MET A 142 -14.91 -13.85 -6.43
CA MET A 142 -16.20 -13.80 -5.73
C MET A 142 -17.07 -15.02 -6.01
N ALA A 143 -17.02 -15.58 -7.23
CA ALA A 143 -17.79 -16.77 -7.59
C ALA A 143 -17.41 -17.99 -6.73
N THR A 144 -16.12 -18.18 -6.41
CA THR A 144 -15.68 -19.30 -5.55
C THR A 144 -16.28 -19.23 -4.16
N TYR A 145 -16.54 -18.04 -3.61
CA TYR A 145 -17.17 -17.90 -2.28
C TYR A 145 -18.68 -18.17 -2.28
N LEU A 146 -19.30 -18.25 -3.45
CA LEU A 146 -20.74 -18.45 -3.61
C LEU A 146 -21.09 -19.89 -4.05
N LEU A 147 -20.08 -20.71 -4.34
CA LEU A 147 -20.19 -22.10 -4.83
C LEU A 147 -19.88 -23.08 -3.69
#